data_AF-A0A4U6PA54-F1
#
_entry.id   AF-A0A4U6PA54-F1
#
_cell.length_a   1.000
_cell.length_b   1.000
_cell.length_c   1.000
_cell.angle_alpha   90.00
_cell.angle_beta   90.00
_cell.angle_gamma   90.00
#
_symmetry.space_group_name_H-M   'P 1'
#
loop_
_entity.id
_entity.type
_entity.pdbx_description
1 polymer ?
#
loop_
_entity_poly.entity_id
_entity_poly.type
_entity_poly.pdbx_seq_one_letter_code
_entity_poly.pdbx_strand_id
1 'polypeptide(L)'
;MIEASTAFDPADARCWVARGRPEDHAEQLARAWADFPDLPNEAPAQDRMARIRERVAALRPLNDAIREEGERERKRRNFAFVERRIAEGKGAARDHFILQASSRHGYDWDDAVQYADGTIAALSGWEPRRSFHTRSGASADPLDSAYAQGFRDGGGRFDDPFDAARRAYAAAAAMEREPRTTSVQPMSRPLPSSWPLPTDAPRPTRWSRRLLIIGATAAADAGLALPAMLQSRSGHQEMTMILAVPGQGFGPWNSVGNAETECAQKSLPVLLADVDPDDILVVADGDDLDWIDHHADLLPLCRTMERTRNSVIQQRGQFRTWLDRGLDTGEIMAGGHICWTKVAQGLSGRLGEFTARYGGPARPRGHQIVVELTDGTSATGFMTPQGDLLKPEAIISNKAHLRKHMAAILRRFASAIPHY
;
A
#
# COMPACT_ATOMS: atom_id res chain seq x y z
N MET A 1 19.40 -76.04 -15.73
CA MET A 1 19.01 -74.61 -15.81
C MET A 1 17.98 -74.39 -14.74
N ILE A 2 18.35 -73.71 -13.67
CA ILE A 2 17.43 -73.36 -12.58
C ILE A 2 16.84 -72.01 -12.98
N GLU A 3 15.53 -71.97 -13.26
CA GLU A 3 14.80 -70.72 -13.46
C GLU A 3 14.88 -69.93 -12.16
N ALA A 4 15.68 -68.85 -12.17
CA ALA A 4 15.68 -67.89 -11.09
C ALA A 4 14.31 -67.19 -11.09
N SER A 5 13.54 -67.43 -10.03
CA SER A 5 12.31 -66.70 -9.76
C SER A 5 12.57 -65.19 -9.88
N THR A 6 11.81 -64.52 -10.76
CA THR A 6 11.83 -63.06 -10.94
C THR A 6 11.06 -62.32 -9.84
N ALA A 7 10.60 -63.03 -8.81
CA ALA A 7 9.87 -62.46 -7.70
C ALA A 7 10.82 -61.67 -6.79
N PHE A 8 10.41 -60.47 -6.43
CA PHE A 8 11.12 -59.68 -5.43
C PHE A 8 11.01 -60.34 -4.07
N ASP A 9 12.14 -60.77 -3.52
CA ASP A 9 12.23 -61.22 -2.14
C ASP A 9 12.65 -60.04 -1.24
N PRO A 10 11.76 -59.50 -0.40
CA PRO A 10 12.09 -58.39 0.48
C PRO A 10 13.04 -58.80 1.63
N ALA A 11 13.23 -60.09 1.88
CA ALA A 11 14.20 -60.61 2.84
C ALA A 11 15.60 -60.86 2.23
N ASP A 12 15.78 -60.66 0.92
CA ASP A 12 17.09 -60.68 0.25
C ASP A 12 17.61 -59.24 0.04
N ALA A 13 18.77 -58.91 0.64
CA ALA A 13 19.40 -57.60 0.49
C ALA A 13 19.73 -57.28 -0.97
N ARG A 14 20.10 -58.27 -1.79
CA ARG A 14 20.46 -58.06 -3.21
C ARG A 14 19.29 -57.51 -4.02
N CYS A 15 18.08 -57.90 -3.66
CA CYS A 15 16.85 -57.43 -4.27
C CYS A 15 16.58 -55.94 -3.98
N TRP A 16 17.02 -55.42 -2.84
CA TRP A 16 16.97 -53.99 -2.50
C TRP A 16 18.08 -53.19 -3.16
N VAL A 17 19.31 -53.73 -3.20
CA VAL A 17 20.44 -53.11 -3.92
C VAL A 17 20.13 -52.97 -5.41
N ALA A 18 19.55 -54.00 -6.04
CA ALA A 18 19.11 -53.95 -7.44
C ALA A 18 18.06 -52.86 -7.72
N ARG A 19 17.34 -52.40 -6.69
CA ARG A 19 16.40 -51.26 -6.75
C ARG A 19 17.03 -49.92 -6.34
N GLY A 20 18.34 -49.83 -6.23
CA GLY A 20 19.08 -48.60 -5.95
C GLY A 20 19.18 -48.23 -4.47
N ARG A 21 18.99 -49.18 -3.55
CA ARG A 21 19.30 -48.95 -2.13
C ARG A 21 20.80 -49.13 -1.88
N PRO A 22 21.42 -48.25 -1.05
CA PRO A 22 22.75 -48.50 -0.50
C PRO A 22 22.83 -49.86 0.19
N GLU A 23 24.01 -50.50 0.16
CA GLU A 23 24.21 -51.85 0.67
C GLU A 23 23.86 -51.99 2.16
N ASP A 24 24.27 -51.01 2.97
CA ASP A 24 23.97 -50.94 4.41
C ASP A 24 22.47 -50.79 4.72
N HIS A 25 21.74 -50.00 3.93
CA HIS A 25 20.29 -49.87 4.04
C HIS A 25 19.57 -51.14 3.58
N ALA A 26 20.06 -51.76 2.50
CA ALA A 26 19.51 -52.98 1.94
C ALA A 26 19.61 -54.17 2.91
N GLU A 27 20.73 -54.31 3.61
CA GLU A 27 20.93 -55.33 4.65
C GLU A 27 19.95 -55.15 5.82
N GLN A 28 19.77 -53.92 6.30
CA GLN A 28 18.85 -53.63 7.41
C GLN A 28 17.38 -53.86 7.01
N LEU A 29 17.00 -53.50 5.77
CA LEU A 29 15.68 -53.78 5.22
C LEU A 29 15.42 -55.29 5.15
N ALA A 30 16.34 -56.03 4.54
CA ALA A 30 16.26 -57.48 4.40
C ALA A 30 16.14 -58.18 5.76
N ARG A 31 16.95 -57.77 6.73
CA ARG A 31 16.91 -58.30 8.09
C ARG A 31 15.56 -58.07 8.77
N ALA A 32 14.98 -56.86 8.66
CA ALA A 32 13.67 -56.59 9.24
C ALA A 32 12.55 -57.43 8.61
N TRP A 33 12.65 -57.72 7.31
CA TRP A 33 11.71 -58.62 6.62
C TRP A 33 11.90 -60.10 6.97
N ALA A 34 13.14 -60.52 7.22
CA ALA A 34 13.45 -61.87 7.70
C ALA A 34 13.00 -62.08 9.16
N ASP A 35 13.20 -61.10 10.03
CA ASP A 35 12.82 -61.15 11.45
C ASP A 35 11.29 -61.00 11.63
N PHE A 36 10.63 -60.25 10.75
CA PHE A 36 9.18 -59.98 10.79
C PHE A 36 8.51 -60.23 9.42
N PRO A 37 8.43 -61.50 8.97
CA PRO A 37 7.82 -61.85 7.69
C PRO A 37 6.29 -61.69 7.73
N ASP A 38 5.68 -61.55 6.57
CA ASP A 38 4.21 -61.54 6.47
C ASP A 38 3.64 -62.90 6.92
N LEU A 39 2.54 -62.83 7.67
CA LEU A 39 1.80 -64.03 8.05
C LEU A 39 0.87 -64.47 6.90
N PRO A 40 0.57 -65.78 6.78
CA PRO A 40 -0.40 -66.28 5.80
C PRO A 40 -1.77 -65.59 5.91
N ASN A 41 -2.51 -65.56 4.80
CA ASN A 41 -3.82 -64.89 4.73
C ASN A 41 -4.86 -65.51 5.67
N GLU A 42 -4.66 -66.77 6.05
CA GLU A 42 -5.50 -67.55 6.96
C GLU A 42 -5.28 -67.18 8.43
N ALA A 43 -4.16 -66.53 8.77
CA ALA A 43 -3.87 -66.09 10.14
C ALA A 43 -4.88 -65.00 10.58
N PRO A 44 -5.22 -64.84 11.87
CA PRO A 44 -6.15 -63.81 12.32
C PRO A 44 -5.71 -62.40 11.90
N ALA A 45 -6.65 -61.55 11.48
CA ALA A 45 -6.35 -60.20 10.98
C ALA A 45 -5.57 -59.33 11.99
N GLN A 46 -5.88 -59.49 13.28
CA GLN A 46 -5.20 -58.78 14.36
C GLN A 46 -3.71 -59.14 14.45
N ASP A 47 -3.35 -60.42 14.23
CA ASP A 47 -1.98 -60.90 14.30
C ASP A 47 -1.18 -60.42 13.09
N ARG A 48 -1.81 -60.40 11.90
CA ARG A 48 -1.20 -59.81 10.70
C ARG A 48 -0.90 -58.32 10.88
N MET A 49 -1.85 -57.57 11.46
CA MET A 49 -1.64 -56.15 11.79
C MET A 49 -0.57 -55.94 12.87
N ALA A 50 -0.50 -56.82 13.88
CA ALA A 50 0.56 -56.79 14.88
C ALA A 50 1.94 -56.98 14.24
N ARG A 51 2.06 -57.97 13.33
CA ARG A 51 3.31 -58.25 12.61
C ARG A 51 3.78 -57.09 11.74
N ILE A 52 2.86 -56.41 11.05
CA ILE A 52 3.18 -55.18 10.30
C ILE A 52 3.71 -54.09 11.24
N ARG A 53 3.07 -53.89 12.41
CA ARG A 53 3.51 -52.88 13.39
C ARG A 53 4.90 -53.18 13.95
N GLU A 54 5.21 -54.45 14.22
CA GLU A 54 6.54 -54.89 14.66
C GLU A 54 7.60 -54.56 13.61
N ARG A 55 7.34 -54.88 12.34
CA ARG A 55 8.25 -54.54 11.22
C ARG A 55 8.44 -53.03 11.06
N VAL A 56 7.37 -52.25 11.14
CA VAL A 56 7.43 -50.78 11.08
C VAL A 56 8.23 -50.21 12.25
N ALA A 57 8.09 -50.77 13.45
CA ALA A 57 8.87 -50.36 14.61
C ALA A 57 10.36 -50.70 14.43
N ALA A 58 10.68 -51.88 13.90
CA ALA A 58 12.06 -52.30 13.61
C ALA A 58 12.72 -51.42 12.54
N LEU A 59 11.98 -50.97 11.53
CA LEU A 59 12.48 -50.10 10.46
C LEU A 59 12.50 -48.62 10.81
N ARG A 60 11.92 -48.20 11.95
CA ARG A 60 11.86 -46.79 12.33
C ARG A 60 13.24 -46.13 12.44
N PRO A 61 14.24 -46.70 13.12
CA PRO A 61 15.57 -46.09 13.22
C PRO A 61 16.22 -45.86 11.85
N LEU A 62 16.12 -46.82 10.93
CA LEU A 62 16.64 -46.69 9.57
C LEU A 62 15.93 -45.56 8.80
N ASN A 63 14.60 -45.53 8.85
CA ASN A 63 13.83 -44.49 8.16
C ASN A 63 14.11 -43.09 8.73
N ASP A 64 14.27 -42.98 10.05
CA ASP A 64 14.64 -41.73 10.70
C ASP A 64 16.05 -41.29 10.29
N ALA A 65 17.03 -42.19 10.24
CA ALA A 65 18.39 -41.90 9.77
C ALA A 65 18.43 -41.47 8.30
N ILE A 66 17.69 -42.15 7.41
CA ILE A 66 17.56 -41.77 5.99
C ILE A 66 16.98 -40.37 5.87
N ARG A 67 15.93 -40.06 6.65
CA ARG A 67 15.31 -38.73 6.65
C ARG A 67 16.29 -37.66 7.13
N GLU A 68 17.00 -37.91 8.22
CA GLU A 68 18.00 -36.99 8.77
C GLU A 68 19.14 -36.72 7.77
N GLU A 69 19.59 -37.75 7.04
CA GLU A 69 20.58 -37.60 5.99
C GLU A 69 20.06 -36.79 4.80
N GLY A 70 18.85 -37.09 4.33
CA GLY A 70 18.20 -36.31 3.28
C GLY A 70 18.08 -34.83 3.64
N GLU A 71 17.69 -34.54 4.88
CA GLU A 71 17.62 -33.17 5.39
C GLU A 71 19.01 -32.51 5.47
N ARG A 72 20.02 -33.21 5.97
CA ARG A 72 21.39 -32.69 6.03
C ARG A 72 21.92 -32.33 4.65
N GLU A 73 21.69 -33.18 3.65
CA GLU A 73 22.12 -32.94 2.27
C GLU A 73 21.30 -31.83 1.59
N ARG A 74 19.99 -31.72 1.87
CA ARG A 74 19.19 -30.55 1.45
C ARG A 74 19.81 -29.26 1.99
N LYS A 75 20.08 -29.20 3.30
CA LYS A 75 20.65 -28.01 3.96
C LYS A 75 22.02 -27.67 3.39
N ARG A 76 22.90 -28.66 3.19
CA ARG A 76 24.21 -28.48 2.56
C ARG A 76 24.12 -27.92 1.14
N ARG A 77 23.25 -28.48 0.29
CA ARG A 77 23.07 -28.00 -1.10
C ARG A 77 22.54 -26.58 -1.14
N ASN A 78 21.64 -26.21 -0.23
CA ASN A 78 21.09 -24.86 -0.16
C ASN A 78 22.17 -23.83 0.20
N PHE A 79 23.03 -24.12 1.19
CA PHE A 79 24.17 -23.26 1.50
C PHE A 79 25.12 -23.13 0.31
N ALA A 80 25.52 -24.25 -0.31
CA ALA A 80 26.40 -24.23 -1.48
C ALA A 80 25.81 -23.44 -2.67
N PHE A 81 24.48 -23.47 -2.83
CA PHE A 81 23.78 -22.66 -3.84
C PHE A 81 23.88 -21.16 -3.55
N VAL A 82 23.64 -20.75 -2.30
CA VAL A 82 23.75 -19.34 -1.88
C VAL A 82 25.18 -18.83 -2.00
N GLU A 83 26.16 -19.60 -1.54
CA GLU A 83 27.60 -19.27 -1.67
C GLU A 83 27.99 -19.03 -3.13
N ARG A 84 27.58 -19.93 -4.03
CA ARG A 84 27.82 -19.78 -5.47
C ARG A 84 27.18 -18.52 -6.02
N ARG A 85 25.93 -18.24 -5.65
CA ARG A 85 25.20 -17.05 -6.12
C ARG A 85 25.88 -15.75 -5.73
N ILE A 86 26.42 -15.68 -4.50
CA ILE A 86 27.21 -14.54 -4.04
C ILE A 86 28.54 -14.45 -4.80
N ALA A 87 29.25 -15.56 -4.97
CA ALA A 87 30.51 -15.60 -5.72
C ALA A 87 30.35 -15.16 -7.18
N GLU A 88 29.20 -15.44 -7.80
CA GLU A 88 28.84 -14.98 -9.15
C GLU A 88 28.37 -13.51 -9.20
N GLY A 89 28.35 -12.79 -8.08
CA GLY A 89 27.88 -11.40 -8.01
C GLY A 89 26.36 -11.24 -8.12
N LYS A 90 25.59 -12.33 -8.01
CA LYS A 90 24.11 -12.34 -8.06
C LYS A 90 23.47 -12.40 -6.67
N GLY A 91 24.28 -12.21 -5.62
CA GLY A 91 23.86 -12.27 -4.23
C GLY A 91 22.93 -11.11 -3.87
N ALA A 92 21.79 -11.41 -3.25
CA ALA A 92 20.93 -10.42 -2.63
C ALA A 92 21.33 -10.21 -1.17
N ALA A 93 20.92 -9.09 -0.55
CA ALA A 93 21.21 -8.83 0.88
C ALA A 93 20.82 -10.00 1.81
N ARG A 94 19.71 -10.69 1.49
CA ARG A 94 19.26 -11.89 2.21
C ARG A 94 20.29 -13.01 2.22
N ASP A 95 20.99 -13.23 1.11
CA ASP A 95 22.00 -14.30 1.00
C ASP A 95 23.17 -14.07 1.94
N HIS A 96 23.62 -12.81 2.01
CA HIS A 96 24.70 -12.41 2.91
C HIS A 96 24.30 -12.63 4.37
N PHE A 97 23.06 -12.31 4.75
CA PHE A 97 22.58 -12.56 6.10
C PHE A 97 22.43 -14.06 6.41
N ILE A 98 22.04 -14.89 5.44
CA ILE A 98 21.99 -16.36 5.62
C ILE A 98 23.40 -16.92 5.93
N LEU A 99 24.42 -16.54 5.16
CA LEU A 99 25.79 -17.01 5.41
C LEU A 99 26.38 -16.41 6.70
N GLN A 100 26.05 -15.16 7.01
CA GLN A 100 26.44 -14.52 8.26
C GLN A 100 25.84 -15.24 9.47
N ALA A 101 24.57 -15.65 9.39
CA ALA A 101 23.88 -16.37 10.45
C ALA A 101 24.54 -17.71 10.74
N SER A 102 24.87 -18.47 9.70
CA SER A 102 25.60 -19.73 9.83
C SER A 102 26.99 -19.52 10.44
N SER A 103 27.73 -18.51 9.95
CA SER A 103 29.10 -18.23 10.42
C SER A 103 29.16 -17.70 11.86
N ARG A 104 28.21 -16.85 12.25
CA ARG A 104 28.22 -16.15 13.55
C ARG A 104 27.53 -16.95 14.66
N HIS A 105 26.43 -17.62 14.33
CA HIS A 105 25.55 -18.27 15.29
C HIS A 105 25.55 -19.80 15.17
N GLY A 106 26.23 -20.37 14.17
CA GLY A 106 26.24 -21.81 13.94
C GLY A 106 24.90 -22.35 13.46
N TYR A 107 24.00 -21.49 12.97
CA TYR A 107 22.67 -21.88 12.56
C TYR A 107 22.69 -22.81 11.34
N ASP A 108 21.79 -23.80 11.39
CA ASP A 108 21.50 -24.61 10.21
C ASP A 108 20.70 -23.79 9.19
N TRP A 109 20.42 -24.39 8.03
CA TRP A 109 19.77 -23.67 6.94
C TRP A 109 18.43 -23.02 7.33
N ASP A 110 17.59 -23.72 8.08
CA ASP A 110 16.24 -23.23 8.36
C ASP A 110 16.30 -22.07 9.37
N ASP A 111 17.16 -22.18 10.40
CA ASP A 111 17.42 -21.11 11.36
C ASP A 111 18.14 -19.90 10.74
N ALA A 112 19.09 -20.14 9.83
CA ALA A 112 19.80 -19.08 9.11
C ALA A 112 18.85 -18.28 8.21
N VAL A 113 17.87 -18.94 7.59
CA VAL A 113 16.81 -18.28 6.83
C VAL A 113 15.92 -17.44 7.76
N GLN A 114 15.53 -17.96 8.92
CA GLN A 114 14.73 -17.19 9.89
C GLN A 114 15.48 -15.96 10.40
N TYR A 115 16.77 -16.10 10.72
CA TYR A 115 17.63 -14.98 11.12
C TYR A 115 17.72 -13.91 10.03
N ALA A 116 17.96 -14.31 8.77
CA ALA A 116 18.04 -13.37 7.65
C ALA A 116 16.72 -12.62 7.44
N ASP A 117 15.61 -13.34 7.57
CA ASP A 117 14.25 -12.82 7.49
C ASP A 117 13.93 -11.80 8.58
N GLY A 118 14.39 -12.03 9.82
CA GLY A 118 14.29 -11.09 10.92
C GLY A 118 15.14 -9.84 10.69
N THR A 119 16.38 -10.02 10.24
CA THR A 119 17.32 -8.93 9.96
C THR A 119 16.79 -8.01 8.87
N ILE A 120 16.26 -8.56 7.77
CA ILE A 120 15.65 -7.77 6.69
C ILE A 120 14.42 -7.02 7.20
N ALA A 121 13.54 -7.67 7.96
CA ALA A 121 12.35 -7.00 8.50
C ALA A 121 12.73 -5.80 9.39
N ALA A 122 13.79 -5.94 10.20
CA ALA A 122 14.31 -4.83 11.00
C ALA A 122 14.82 -3.68 10.10
N LEU A 123 15.72 -3.98 9.17
CA LEU A 123 16.35 -3.00 8.27
C LEU A 123 15.35 -2.31 7.33
N SER A 124 14.32 -3.01 6.88
CA SER A 124 13.28 -2.46 6.00
C SER A 124 12.18 -1.69 6.76
N GLY A 125 12.27 -1.59 8.09
CA GLY A 125 11.28 -0.90 8.88
C GLY A 125 9.93 -1.61 8.98
N TRP A 126 9.88 -2.91 8.67
CA TRP A 126 8.65 -3.68 8.73
C TRP A 126 8.27 -3.99 10.17
N GLU A 127 6.97 -4.21 10.39
CA GLU A 127 6.50 -4.82 11.62
C GLU A 127 7.06 -6.24 11.75
N PRO A 128 7.43 -6.67 12.97
CA PRO A 128 7.86 -8.04 13.17
C PRO A 128 6.72 -9.00 12.81
N ARG A 129 7.03 -10.05 12.05
CA ARG A 129 6.04 -11.05 11.62
C ARG A 129 5.35 -11.77 12.79
N ARG A 130 5.95 -11.72 13.98
CA ARG A 130 5.47 -12.39 15.19
C ARG A 130 5.66 -11.46 16.39
N SER A 131 4.60 -11.28 17.17
CA SER A 131 4.65 -10.49 18.41
C SER A 131 5.35 -11.29 19.50
N PHE A 132 6.59 -10.93 19.83
CA PHE A 132 7.29 -11.47 20.98
C PHE A 132 6.94 -10.67 22.22
N HIS A 133 5.77 -10.92 22.81
CA HIS A 133 5.54 -10.48 24.18
C HIS A 133 6.29 -11.45 25.09
N THR A 134 7.35 -10.95 25.74
CA THR A 134 8.08 -11.67 26.78
C THR A 134 7.19 -11.85 28.01
N ARG A 135 6.19 -12.74 27.93
CA ARG A 135 5.62 -13.31 29.16
C ARG A 135 6.60 -14.37 29.62
N SER A 136 7.46 -13.97 30.55
CA SER A 136 8.42 -14.83 31.27
C SER A 136 7.84 -16.22 31.52
N GLY A 137 8.44 -17.26 30.93
CA GLY A 137 8.21 -18.65 31.32
C GLY A 137 7.82 -19.66 30.23
N ALA A 138 7.46 -19.27 29.00
CA ALA A 138 7.19 -20.23 27.92
C ALA A 138 8.43 -20.41 27.03
N SER A 139 8.90 -21.65 26.85
CA SER A 139 10.00 -21.95 25.92
C SER A 139 9.62 -21.50 24.52
N ALA A 140 10.23 -20.43 24.03
CA ALA A 140 10.11 -20.03 22.63
C ALA A 140 10.61 -21.17 21.74
N ASP A 141 9.90 -21.46 20.65
CA ASP A 141 10.36 -22.38 19.60
C ASP A 141 11.78 -21.97 19.16
N PRO A 142 12.74 -22.90 18.99
CA PRO A 142 14.09 -22.57 18.51
C PRO A 142 14.11 -21.72 17.22
N LEU A 143 13.17 -21.98 16.29
CA LEU A 143 13.00 -21.19 15.06
C LEU A 143 12.55 -19.75 15.35
N ASP A 144 11.75 -19.56 16.40
CA ASP A 144 11.34 -18.25 16.89
C ASP A 144 12.51 -17.49 17.53
N SER A 145 13.50 -18.21 18.09
CA SER A 145 14.72 -17.60 18.62
C SER A 145 15.61 -17.03 17.51
N ALA A 146 15.79 -17.74 16.39
CA ALA A 146 16.65 -17.29 15.29
C ALA A 146 16.10 -16.04 14.58
N TYR A 147 14.78 -16.01 14.30
CA TYR A 147 14.12 -14.81 13.76
C TYR A 147 14.24 -13.61 14.71
N ALA A 148 13.95 -13.83 16.00
CA ALA A 148 14.03 -12.78 17.00
C ALA A 148 15.47 -12.26 17.17
N GLN A 149 16.47 -13.14 17.09
CA GLN A 149 17.87 -12.74 17.13
C GLN A 149 18.24 -11.89 15.92
N GLY A 150 17.86 -12.30 14.71
CA GLY A 150 18.12 -11.52 13.49
C GLY A 150 17.43 -10.16 13.51
N PHE A 151 16.18 -10.11 13.99
CA PHE A 151 15.45 -8.85 14.14
C PHE A 151 16.14 -7.88 15.11
N ARG A 152 16.63 -8.38 16.27
CA ARG A 152 17.39 -7.56 17.22
C ARG A 152 18.75 -7.13 16.68
N ASP A 153 19.48 -8.04 16.04
CA ASP A 153 20.78 -7.75 15.43
C ASP A 153 20.67 -6.71 14.30
N GLY A 154 19.54 -6.68 13.59
CA GLY A 154 19.16 -5.65 12.63
C GLY A 154 18.66 -4.34 13.25
N GLY A 155 18.63 -4.23 14.58
CA GLY A 155 18.27 -3.02 15.33
C GLY A 155 16.79 -2.92 15.75
N GLY A 156 15.97 -3.93 15.51
CA GLY A 156 14.56 -3.96 15.89
C GLY A 156 14.33 -4.21 17.39
N ARG A 157 13.25 -3.63 17.93
CA ARG A 157 12.86 -3.72 19.33
C ARG A 157 11.39 -4.12 19.46
N PHE A 158 11.14 -5.27 20.08
CA PHE A 158 9.78 -5.80 20.25
C PHE A 158 8.95 -5.04 21.30
N ASP A 159 9.61 -4.51 22.34
CA ASP A 159 8.94 -3.88 23.50
C ASP A 159 8.63 -2.39 23.28
N ASP A 160 8.88 -1.89 22.07
CA ASP A 160 8.83 -0.47 21.77
C ASP A 160 7.78 -0.20 20.69
N PRO A 161 6.62 0.39 21.05
CA PRO A 161 5.47 0.51 20.16
C PRO A 161 5.71 1.44 18.96
N PHE A 162 6.78 2.25 18.99
CA PHE A 162 7.15 3.15 17.89
C PHE A 162 8.39 2.68 17.13
N ASP A 163 8.93 1.50 17.45
CA ASP A 163 10.12 0.94 16.82
C ASP A 163 9.97 0.78 15.30
N ALA A 164 8.87 0.18 14.85
CA ALA A 164 8.58 0.01 13.43
C ALA A 164 8.50 1.35 12.70
N ALA A 165 7.80 2.35 13.27
CA ALA A 165 7.71 3.68 12.67
C ALA A 165 9.08 4.36 12.57
N ARG A 166 9.92 4.27 13.62
CA ARG A 166 11.28 4.85 13.59
C ARG A 166 12.18 4.16 12.57
N ARG A 167 12.16 2.82 12.51
CA ARG A 167 12.95 2.07 11.54
C ARG A 167 12.46 2.30 10.11
N ALA A 168 11.16 2.40 9.88
CA ALA A 168 10.61 2.76 8.56
C ALA A 168 11.07 4.15 8.12
N TYR A 169 11.07 5.13 9.04
CA TYR A 169 11.60 6.47 8.76
C TYR A 169 13.11 6.43 8.46
N ALA A 170 13.90 5.69 9.25
CA ALA A 170 15.33 5.55 9.04
C ALA A 170 15.66 4.81 7.72
N ALA A 171 14.89 3.79 7.37
CA ALA A 171 15.03 3.06 6.11
C ALA A 171 14.70 3.95 4.90
N ALA A 172 13.63 4.75 4.97
CA ALA A 172 13.30 5.73 3.95
C ALA A 172 14.42 6.78 3.78
N ALA A 173 14.96 7.30 4.89
CA ALA A 173 16.09 8.24 4.86
C ALA A 173 17.40 7.62 4.35
N ALA A 174 17.60 6.31 4.52
CA ALA A 174 18.76 5.58 3.98
C ALA A 174 18.66 5.36 2.46
N MET A 175 17.45 5.15 1.92
CA MET A 175 17.22 5.07 0.46
C MET A 175 17.49 6.41 -0.24
N GLU A 176 17.36 7.54 0.45
CA GLU A 176 17.68 8.87 -0.11
C GLU A 176 19.20 9.15 -0.21
N ARG A 177 20.06 8.29 0.36
CA ARG A 177 21.52 8.52 0.48
C ARG A 177 22.40 7.78 -0.51
N GLU A 178 21.87 6.96 -1.41
CA GLU A 178 22.69 6.56 -2.56
C GLU A 178 23.01 7.83 -3.36
N PRO A 179 24.30 8.12 -3.62
CA PRO A 179 24.66 9.24 -4.47
C PRO A 179 23.96 9.00 -5.79
N ARG A 180 23.02 9.89 -6.12
CA ARG A 180 22.37 9.96 -7.42
C ARG A 180 23.47 10.13 -8.46
N THR A 181 24.05 9.02 -8.92
CA THR A 181 24.56 8.95 -10.28
C THR A 181 23.42 9.46 -11.12
N THR A 182 23.69 10.51 -11.88
CA THR A 182 22.80 11.13 -12.86
C THR A 182 22.40 10.10 -13.91
N SER A 183 21.56 9.18 -13.48
CA SER A 183 20.69 8.38 -14.30
C SER A 183 19.57 9.34 -14.67
N VAL A 184 19.67 9.92 -15.86
CA VAL A 184 18.50 10.44 -16.58
C VAL A 184 17.67 9.22 -17.00
N GLN A 185 17.19 8.47 -16.02
CA GLN A 185 15.97 7.73 -16.21
C GLN A 185 14.88 8.65 -15.69
N PRO A 186 14.01 9.19 -16.56
CA PRO A 186 12.84 9.89 -16.07
C PRO A 186 12.10 8.88 -15.21
N MET A 187 12.03 9.12 -13.90
CA MET A 187 10.99 8.55 -13.08
C MET A 187 9.71 8.76 -13.88
N SER A 188 9.04 7.68 -14.28
CA SER A 188 7.81 7.75 -15.06
C SER A 188 6.78 8.50 -14.24
N ARG A 189 6.71 9.82 -14.40
CA ARG A 189 5.63 10.63 -13.86
C ARG A 189 4.38 10.16 -14.59
N PRO A 190 3.28 9.83 -13.89
CA PRO A 190 2.07 9.43 -14.57
C PRO A 190 1.67 10.56 -15.53
N LEU A 191 1.41 10.21 -16.79
CA LEU A 191 1.01 11.20 -17.78
C LEU A 191 -0.32 11.85 -17.34
N PRO A 192 -0.50 13.16 -17.51
CA PRO A 192 -1.78 13.84 -17.30
C PRO A 192 -2.99 13.09 -17.88
N SER A 193 -2.87 12.51 -19.08
CA SER A 193 -3.92 11.66 -19.67
C SER A 193 -4.32 10.44 -18.82
N SER A 194 -3.43 9.91 -17.99
CA SER A 194 -3.69 8.80 -17.08
C SER A 194 -4.29 9.23 -15.73
N TRP A 195 -4.32 10.53 -15.44
CA TRP A 195 -4.78 11.02 -14.13
C TRP A 195 -6.29 10.78 -13.93
N PRO A 196 -6.71 10.52 -12.68
CA PRO A 196 -8.11 10.32 -12.35
C PRO A 196 -8.95 11.60 -12.53
N LEU A 197 -10.27 11.41 -12.54
CA LEU A 197 -11.23 12.52 -12.48
C LEU A 197 -11.21 13.20 -11.11
N PRO A 198 -11.54 14.51 -11.04
CA PRO A 198 -11.87 15.16 -9.79
C PRO A 198 -12.94 14.42 -8.99
N THR A 199 -12.59 14.07 -7.75
CA THR A 199 -13.52 13.48 -6.78
C THR A 199 -13.56 14.30 -5.49
N ASP A 200 -14.48 13.97 -4.59
CA ASP A 200 -14.51 14.56 -3.25
C ASP A 200 -13.57 13.84 -2.26
N ALA A 201 -12.89 12.76 -2.64
CA ALA A 201 -12.05 12.02 -1.71
C ALA A 201 -10.80 12.78 -1.22
N PRO A 202 -10.07 13.53 -2.07
CA PRO A 202 -8.89 14.26 -1.61
C PRO A 202 -9.19 15.30 -0.53
N ARG A 203 -8.17 15.56 0.30
CA ARG A 203 -8.22 16.60 1.33
C ARG A 203 -8.30 17.97 0.66
N PRO A 204 -9.08 18.92 1.19
CA PRO A 204 -9.02 20.30 0.76
C PRO A 204 -7.63 20.89 0.93
N THR A 205 -7.20 21.69 -0.04
CA THR A 205 -5.84 22.24 -0.15
C THR A 205 -5.91 23.76 -0.19
N ARG A 206 -4.97 24.43 0.49
CA ARG A 206 -4.86 25.89 0.47
C ARG A 206 -4.73 26.41 -0.96
N TRP A 207 -5.42 27.48 -1.31
CA TRP A 207 -5.38 28.04 -2.67
C TRP A 207 -3.95 28.28 -3.17
N SER A 208 -3.06 28.81 -2.34
CA SER A 208 -1.63 29.02 -2.63
C SER A 208 -0.82 27.76 -2.92
N ARG A 209 -1.32 26.56 -2.60
CA ARG A 209 -0.69 25.26 -2.89
C ARG A 209 -1.40 24.50 -3.99
N ARG A 210 -2.20 25.18 -4.81
CA ARG A 210 -2.91 24.57 -5.95
C ARG A 210 -2.30 25.06 -7.26
N LEU A 211 -2.34 24.18 -8.26
CA LEU A 211 -1.91 24.46 -9.62
C LEU A 211 -3.01 24.07 -10.60
N LEU A 212 -3.36 24.99 -11.49
CA LEU A 212 -4.32 24.76 -12.56
C LEU A 212 -3.62 24.95 -13.90
N ILE A 213 -3.65 23.93 -14.75
CA ILE A 213 -3.16 24.00 -16.14
C ILE A 213 -4.34 23.85 -17.08
N ILE A 214 -4.48 24.76 -18.02
CA ILE A 214 -5.62 24.83 -18.94
C ILE A 214 -5.11 24.79 -20.37
N GLY A 215 -5.67 23.89 -21.18
CA GLY A 215 -5.42 23.87 -22.62
C GLY A 215 -6.05 25.08 -23.33
N ALA A 216 -5.44 25.56 -24.41
CA ALA A 216 -5.94 26.68 -25.20
C ALA A 216 -7.41 26.50 -25.64
N THR A 217 -7.78 25.30 -26.06
CA THR A 217 -9.14 24.92 -26.47
C THR A 217 -10.12 25.03 -25.30
N ALA A 218 -9.74 24.51 -24.13
CA ALA A 218 -10.57 24.59 -22.93
C ALA A 218 -10.70 26.03 -22.39
N ALA A 219 -9.67 26.85 -22.56
CA ALA A 219 -9.70 28.27 -22.18
C ALA A 219 -10.64 29.07 -23.11
N ALA A 220 -10.72 28.71 -24.39
CA ALA A 220 -11.58 29.35 -25.38
C ALA A 220 -13.05 28.86 -25.34
N ASP A 221 -13.32 27.69 -24.77
CA ASP A 221 -14.67 27.14 -24.69
C ASP A 221 -15.54 27.88 -23.65
N ALA A 222 -16.35 28.82 -24.13
CA ALA A 222 -17.31 29.56 -23.32
C ALA A 222 -18.33 28.65 -22.59
N GLY A 223 -18.58 27.44 -23.10
CA GLY A 223 -19.44 26.44 -22.48
C GLY A 223 -18.92 25.94 -21.14
N LEU A 224 -17.59 25.86 -20.95
CA LEU A 224 -16.96 25.48 -19.68
C LEU A 224 -17.12 26.56 -18.61
N ALA A 225 -17.18 27.83 -19.02
CA ALA A 225 -17.35 28.99 -18.14
C ALA A 225 -16.34 29.03 -16.96
N LEU A 226 -15.08 28.62 -17.22
CA LEU A 226 -14.03 28.52 -16.20
C LEU A 226 -13.81 29.82 -15.41
N PRO A 227 -13.73 31.03 -16.04
CA PRO A 227 -13.50 32.27 -15.31
C PRO A 227 -14.61 32.58 -14.30
N ALA A 228 -15.88 32.45 -14.69
CA ALA A 228 -17.03 32.69 -13.81
C ALA A 228 -17.07 31.69 -12.65
N MET A 229 -16.66 30.45 -12.88
CA MET A 229 -16.57 29.45 -11.82
C MET A 229 -15.46 29.75 -10.81
N LEU A 230 -14.30 30.25 -11.26
CA LEU A 230 -13.22 30.68 -10.37
C LEU A 230 -13.61 31.91 -9.55
N GLN A 231 -14.13 32.95 -10.21
CA GLN A 231 -14.52 34.21 -9.58
C GLN A 231 -15.58 34.05 -8.48
N SER A 232 -16.37 32.98 -8.53
CA SER A 232 -17.36 32.66 -7.49
C SER A 232 -16.78 31.95 -6.25
N ARG A 233 -15.45 31.82 -6.14
CA ARG A 233 -14.75 31.31 -4.96
C ARG A 233 -13.83 32.38 -4.39
N SER A 234 -13.91 32.60 -3.08
CA SER A 234 -12.90 33.37 -2.35
C SER A 234 -11.54 32.69 -2.46
N GLY A 235 -10.46 33.48 -2.40
CA GLY A 235 -9.09 32.97 -2.35
C GLY A 235 -8.53 32.38 -3.66
N HIS A 236 -9.34 32.16 -4.70
CA HIS A 236 -8.89 31.53 -5.96
C HIS A 236 -7.71 32.25 -6.65
N GLN A 237 -7.50 33.54 -6.35
CA GLN A 237 -6.40 34.35 -6.89
C GLN A 237 -5.03 33.94 -6.35
N GLU A 238 -4.95 33.26 -5.21
CA GLU A 238 -3.67 32.78 -4.64
C GLU A 238 -3.11 31.57 -5.40
N MET A 239 -3.93 30.92 -6.22
CA MET A 239 -3.57 29.71 -6.97
C MET A 239 -2.76 30.03 -8.23
N THR A 240 -1.75 29.21 -8.53
CA THR A 240 -1.02 29.31 -9.78
C THR A 240 -1.87 28.78 -10.94
N MET A 241 -2.08 29.61 -11.96
CA MET A 241 -2.85 29.27 -13.16
C MET A 241 -1.98 29.42 -14.40
N ILE A 242 -1.90 28.36 -15.20
CA ILE A 242 -1.07 28.28 -16.41
C ILE A 242 -1.94 27.93 -17.61
N LEU A 243 -1.77 28.66 -18.71
CA LEU A 243 -2.28 28.35 -20.02
C LEU A 243 -1.23 27.56 -20.80
N ALA A 244 -1.62 26.41 -21.35
CA ALA A 244 -0.82 25.60 -22.26
C ALA A 244 -1.34 25.79 -23.69
N VAL A 245 -0.47 26.24 -24.58
CA VAL A 245 -0.79 26.48 -26.00
C VAL A 245 0.12 25.59 -26.85
N PRO A 246 -0.42 24.54 -27.52
CA PRO A 246 0.38 23.66 -28.35
C PRO A 246 1.24 24.41 -29.38
N GLY A 247 2.52 24.04 -29.50
CA GLY A 247 3.48 24.66 -30.42
C GLY A 247 3.97 26.06 -30.02
N GLN A 248 3.38 26.65 -28.99
CA GLN A 248 3.68 28.01 -28.52
C GLN A 248 4.30 27.99 -27.11
N GLY A 249 3.86 27.09 -26.22
CA GLY A 249 4.45 26.87 -24.91
C GLY A 249 3.48 27.18 -23.77
N PHE A 250 4.01 27.60 -22.63
CA PHE A 250 3.23 27.84 -21.41
C PHE A 250 3.27 29.32 -21.02
N GLY A 251 2.16 29.85 -20.51
CA GLY A 251 2.07 31.22 -20.03
C GLY A 251 1.15 31.32 -18.80
N PRO A 252 1.28 32.37 -17.97
CA PRO A 252 0.33 32.59 -16.88
C PRO A 252 -1.07 32.85 -17.47
N TRP A 253 -2.10 32.27 -16.85
CA TRP A 253 -3.48 32.52 -17.24
C TRP A 253 -4.15 33.53 -16.32
N ASN A 254 -4.58 34.65 -16.88
CA ASN A 254 -5.31 35.68 -16.16
C ASN A 254 -6.81 35.51 -16.38
N SER A 255 -7.54 35.13 -15.33
CA SER A 255 -9.01 34.95 -15.34
C SER A 255 -9.80 36.27 -15.39
N VAL A 256 -9.10 37.40 -15.26
CA VAL A 256 -9.62 38.77 -15.34
C VAL A 256 -9.14 39.31 -16.69
N GLY A 257 -10.00 39.25 -17.71
CA GLY A 257 -9.61 39.34 -19.11
C GLY A 257 -8.81 40.58 -19.52
N ASN A 258 -7.96 40.39 -20.53
CA ASN A 258 -8.15 40.96 -21.86
C ASN A 258 -7.60 39.95 -22.88
N ALA A 259 -8.43 39.63 -23.88
CA ALA A 259 -7.90 39.16 -25.15
C ALA A 259 -6.92 40.24 -25.67
N GLU A 260 -5.80 39.84 -26.26
CA GLU A 260 -4.77 40.73 -26.84
C GLU A 260 -3.67 41.29 -25.91
N THR A 261 -3.24 40.53 -24.90
CA THR A 261 -1.83 40.66 -24.48
C THR A 261 -1.16 39.34 -24.74
N GLU A 262 -0.32 39.27 -25.79
CA GLU A 262 0.63 38.16 -25.98
C GLU A 262 1.45 38.03 -24.70
N CYS A 263 0.99 37.17 -23.79
CA CYS A 263 1.73 36.91 -22.58
C CYS A 263 2.95 36.11 -22.99
N ALA A 264 4.14 36.69 -22.85
CA ALA A 264 5.38 36.07 -23.26
C ALA A 264 5.45 34.64 -22.73
N GLN A 265 5.47 33.67 -23.66
CA GLN A 265 5.56 32.26 -23.32
C GLN A 265 6.88 32.03 -22.61
N LYS A 266 6.80 31.35 -21.46
CA LYS A 266 7.94 30.98 -20.64
C LYS A 266 8.06 29.47 -20.65
N SER A 267 9.27 28.98 -20.43
CA SER A 267 9.43 27.55 -20.16
C SER A 267 8.68 27.20 -18.87
N LEU A 268 8.03 26.04 -18.86
CA LEU A 268 7.27 25.56 -17.71
C LEU A 268 8.08 25.58 -16.39
N PRO A 269 9.38 25.22 -16.36
CA PRO A 269 10.21 25.35 -15.16
C PRO A 269 10.31 26.79 -14.61
N VAL A 270 10.29 27.80 -15.48
CA VAL A 270 10.34 29.20 -15.04
C VAL A 270 9.02 29.62 -14.39
N LEU A 271 7.88 29.13 -14.89
CA LEU A 271 6.57 29.40 -14.28
C LEU A 271 6.39 28.67 -12.94
N LEU A 272 7.14 27.59 -12.72
CA LEU A 272 7.03 26.73 -11.54
C LEU A 272 8.16 26.94 -10.52
N ALA A 273 9.12 27.82 -10.78
CA ALA A 273 10.34 27.94 -9.97
C ALA A 273 10.08 28.16 -8.47
N ASP A 274 9.06 28.94 -8.13
CA ASP A 274 8.68 29.27 -6.75
C ASP A 274 7.32 28.64 -6.35
N VAL A 275 6.85 27.64 -7.10
CA VAL A 275 5.55 27.00 -6.90
C VAL A 275 5.76 25.62 -6.29
N ASP A 276 5.20 25.40 -5.10
CA ASP A 276 5.19 24.11 -4.40
C ASP A 276 3.75 23.61 -4.22
N PRO A 277 3.13 23.03 -5.27
CA PRO A 277 1.73 22.65 -5.24
C PRO A 277 1.53 21.25 -4.66
N ASP A 278 0.49 21.10 -3.85
CA ASP A 278 0.03 19.80 -3.33
C ASP A 278 -1.12 19.20 -4.15
N ASP A 279 -1.82 20.02 -4.94
CA ASP A 279 -3.00 19.64 -5.72
C ASP A 279 -2.93 20.28 -7.12
N ILE A 280 -2.87 19.46 -8.17
CA ILE A 280 -2.85 19.90 -9.57
C ILE A 280 -4.06 19.39 -10.33
N LEU A 281 -4.67 20.28 -11.12
CA LEU A 281 -5.70 19.94 -12.10
C LEU A 281 -5.27 20.34 -13.51
N VAL A 282 -5.42 19.39 -14.44
CA VAL A 282 -5.33 19.67 -15.89
C VAL A 282 -6.74 19.73 -16.49
N VAL A 283 -7.04 20.85 -17.14
CA VAL A 283 -8.27 21.08 -17.91
C VAL A 283 -7.90 21.22 -19.38
N ALA A 284 -7.75 20.07 -20.05
CA ALA A 284 -7.37 19.98 -21.46
C ALA A 284 -7.96 18.71 -22.08
N ASP A 285 -8.12 18.70 -23.40
CA ASP A 285 -8.53 17.54 -24.19
C ASP A 285 -7.85 17.58 -25.58
N GLY A 286 -7.82 16.45 -26.28
CA GLY A 286 -7.21 16.33 -27.61
C GLY A 286 -5.76 16.84 -27.66
N ASP A 287 -5.43 17.62 -28.69
CA ASP A 287 -4.07 18.12 -28.95
C ASP A 287 -3.47 18.91 -27.77
N ASP A 288 -4.31 19.62 -27.00
CA ASP A 288 -3.84 20.33 -25.81
C ASP A 288 -3.34 19.36 -24.73
N LEU A 289 -4.05 18.25 -24.54
CA LEU A 289 -3.67 17.23 -23.55
C LEU A 289 -2.43 16.47 -24.00
N ASP A 290 -2.35 16.10 -25.28
CA ASP A 290 -1.17 15.42 -25.85
C ASP A 290 0.08 16.29 -25.74
N TRP A 291 -0.07 17.60 -25.95
CA TRP A 291 1.01 18.58 -25.73
C TRP A 291 1.47 18.64 -24.28
N ILE A 292 0.54 18.65 -23.31
CA ILE A 292 0.88 18.66 -21.88
C ILE A 292 1.52 17.33 -21.47
N ASP A 293 1.05 16.19 -21.99
CA ASP A 293 1.64 14.86 -21.77
C ASP A 293 3.10 14.81 -22.23
N HIS A 294 3.44 15.45 -23.35
CA HIS A 294 4.82 15.54 -23.84
C HIS A 294 5.77 16.28 -22.88
N HIS A 295 5.22 17.12 -21.98
CA HIS A 295 5.96 17.89 -20.99
C HIS A 295 5.73 17.37 -19.56
N ALA A 296 5.22 16.15 -19.40
CA ALA A 296 4.87 15.59 -18.09
C ALA A 296 6.07 15.46 -17.14
N ASP A 297 7.29 15.33 -17.66
CA ASP A 297 8.54 15.31 -16.92
C ASP A 297 8.87 16.64 -16.23
N LEU A 298 8.29 17.74 -16.70
CA LEU A 298 8.44 19.08 -16.14
C LEU A 298 7.36 19.41 -15.09
N LEU A 299 6.27 18.63 -15.01
CA LEU A 299 5.15 18.88 -14.09
C LEU A 299 5.43 18.38 -12.66
N PRO A 300 5.12 19.15 -11.61
CA PRO A 300 5.40 18.76 -10.24
C PRO A 300 4.64 17.48 -9.86
N LEU A 301 5.26 16.63 -9.03
CA LEU A 301 4.57 15.48 -8.44
C LEU A 301 3.79 15.94 -7.20
N CYS A 302 2.50 16.13 -7.39
CA CYS A 302 1.58 16.57 -6.34
C CYS A 302 0.98 15.38 -5.59
N ARG A 303 0.57 15.59 -4.34
CA ARG A 303 -0.22 14.61 -3.58
C ARG A 303 -1.52 14.25 -4.29
N THR A 304 -2.14 15.22 -4.94
CA THR A 304 -3.34 15.02 -5.77
C THR A 304 -3.07 15.51 -7.18
N MET A 305 -3.24 14.62 -8.16
CA MET A 305 -3.09 14.91 -9.58
C MET A 305 -4.35 14.42 -10.28
N GLU A 306 -5.12 15.31 -10.87
CA GLU A 306 -6.42 15.00 -11.48
C GLU A 306 -6.56 15.72 -12.84
N ARG A 307 -7.45 15.22 -13.70
CA ARG A 307 -7.80 15.89 -14.95
C ARG A 307 -9.28 15.86 -15.25
N THR A 308 -9.76 16.86 -15.98
CA THR A 308 -11.11 16.82 -16.53
C THR A 308 -11.15 15.93 -17.77
N ARG A 309 -12.29 15.28 -18.04
CA ARG A 309 -12.51 14.49 -19.27
C ARG A 309 -14.01 14.36 -19.59
N ASN A 310 -14.30 13.82 -20.77
CA ASN A 310 -15.64 13.61 -21.32
C ASN A 310 -16.34 14.93 -21.72
N SER A 311 -17.69 14.95 -21.72
CA SER A 311 -18.49 16.09 -22.19
C SER A 311 -18.28 17.38 -21.36
N VAL A 312 -18.49 18.54 -21.99
CA VAL A 312 -18.44 19.87 -21.34
C VAL A 312 -19.23 19.92 -20.03
N ILE A 313 -20.43 19.34 -20.00
CA ILE A 313 -21.27 19.29 -18.79
C ILE A 313 -20.57 18.52 -17.65
N GLN A 314 -19.93 17.39 -17.97
CA GLN A 314 -19.19 16.59 -17.00
C GLN A 314 -17.91 17.31 -16.56
N GLN A 315 -17.17 17.92 -17.49
CA GLN A 315 -15.97 18.70 -17.18
C GLN A 315 -16.29 19.88 -16.24
N ARG A 316 -17.41 20.58 -16.43
CA ARG A 316 -17.88 21.60 -15.48
C ARG A 316 -18.15 21.02 -14.10
N GLY A 317 -18.77 19.85 -14.02
CA GLY A 317 -19.03 19.15 -12.75
C GLY A 317 -17.73 18.77 -12.03
N GLN A 318 -16.77 18.25 -12.78
CA GLN A 318 -15.44 17.88 -12.31
C GLN A 318 -14.66 19.12 -11.82
N PHE A 319 -14.66 20.20 -12.61
CA PHE A 319 -14.01 21.45 -12.23
C PHE A 319 -14.64 22.05 -10.98
N ARG A 320 -15.99 22.04 -10.83
CA ARG A 320 -16.66 22.45 -9.59
C ARG A 320 -16.19 21.62 -8.39
N THR A 321 -16.15 20.31 -8.56
CA THR A 321 -15.74 19.37 -7.50
C THR A 321 -14.32 19.68 -7.04
N TRP A 322 -13.40 19.93 -7.97
CA TRP A 322 -12.05 20.35 -7.64
C TRP A 322 -12.02 21.72 -6.94
N LEU A 323 -12.69 22.74 -7.49
CA LEU A 323 -12.72 24.09 -6.90
C LEU A 323 -13.30 24.11 -5.48
N ASP A 324 -14.32 23.31 -5.20
CA ASP A 324 -14.96 23.24 -3.88
C ASP A 324 -14.03 22.62 -2.80
N ARG A 325 -12.85 22.10 -3.17
CA ARG A 325 -11.75 21.68 -2.26
C ARG A 325 -10.73 22.79 -1.97
N GLY A 326 -10.93 24.00 -2.46
CA GLY A 326 -10.06 25.14 -2.12
C GLY A 326 -10.27 25.59 -0.69
N LEU A 327 -9.17 25.90 0.00
CA LEU A 327 -9.15 26.25 1.42
C LEU A 327 -8.54 27.64 1.59
N ASP A 328 -9.24 28.51 2.33
CA ASP A 328 -8.72 29.83 2.68
C ASP A 328 -7.65 29.73 3.79
N THR A 329 -6.78 30.72 3.88
CA THR A 329 -5.70 30.73 4.88
C THR A 329 -6.26 30.68 6.30
N GLY A 330 -5.76 29.73 7.11
CA GLY A 330 -6.19 29.51 8.49
C GLY A 330 -7.34 28.51 8.67
N GLU A 331 -8.03 28.12 7.59
CA GLU A 331 -9.04 27.07 7.67
C GLU A 331 -8.39 25.67 7.72
N ILE A 332 -9.07 24.72 8.37
CA ILE A 332 -8.69 23.31 8.40
C ILE A 332 -9.93 22.47 8.09
N MET A 333 -9.84 21.62 7.07
CA MET A 333 -10.90 20.70 6.67
C MET A 333 -10.37 19.27 6.52
N ALA A 334 -11.23 18.30 6.83
CA ALA A 334 -10.94 16.89 6.64
C ALA A 334 -11.02 16.45 5.17
N GLY A 335 -10.21 15.46 4.82
CA GLY A 335 -10.35 14.67 3.60
C GLY A 335 -11.27 13.47 3.80
N GLY A 336 -11.48 12.69 2.74
CA GLY A 336 -12.28 11.47 2.77
C GLY A 336 -13.52 11.54 1.88
N HIS A 337 -13.95 10.37 1.40
CA HIS A 337 -15.13 10.26 0.54
C HIS A 337 -16.41 10.49 1.35
N ILE A 338 -17.32 11.30 0.82
CA ILE A 338 -18.62 11.53 1.43
C ILE A 338 -19.62 10.56 0.84
N CYS A 339 -20.12 9.64 1.66
CA CYS A 339 -21.13 8.68 1.26
C CYS A 339 -22.50 9.37 1.21
N TRP A 340 -22.98 9.65 0.00
CA TRP A 340 -24.28 10.28 -0.22
C TRP A 340 -25.40 9.25 -0.29
N THR A 341 -26.47 9.50 0.47
CA THR A 341 -27.68 8.67 0.50
C THR A 341 -28.91 9.55 0.35
N LYS A 342 -29.97 8.98 -0.25
CA LYS A 342 -31.28 9.62 -0.33
C LYS A 342 -32.21 8.84 0.60
N VAL A 343 -32.52 9.42 1.74
CA VAL A 343 -33.46 8.84 2.72
C VAL A 343 -34.86 9.43 2.50
N ALA A 344 -35.89 8.79 3.07
CA ALA A 344 -37.28 9.23 2.96
C ALA A 344 -37.48 10.72 3.36
N GLN A 345 -36.62 11.25 4.24
CA GLN A 345 -36.66 12.64 4.72
C GLN A 345 -35.79 13.62 3.91
N GLY A 346 -35.03 13.17 2.90
CA GLY A 346 -34.22 14.04 2.05
C GLY A 346 -32.81 13.53 1.76
N LEU A 347 -31.93 14.46 1.36
CA LEU A 347 -30.52 14.19 1.12
C LEU A 347 -29.77 14.01 2.45
N SER A 348 -28.93 12.99 2.55
CA SER A 348 -27.97 12.76 3.64
C SER A 348 -26.57 12.51 3.08
N GLY A 349 -25.56 12.96 3.81
CA GLY A 349 -24.16 12.70 3.51
C GLY A 349 -23.44 12.27 4.78
N ARG A 350 -22.56 11.28 4.68
CA ARG A 350 -21.76 10.78 5.80
C ARG A 350 -20.27 10.91 5.52
N LEU A 351 -19.52 11.37 6.51
CA LEU A 351 -18.06 11.45 6.51
C LEU A 351 -17.54 11.05 7.90
N GLY A 352 -16.88 9.90 8.00
CA GLY A 352 -16.46 9.34 9.29
C GLY A 352 -17.67 9.07 10.19
N GLU A 353 -17.59 9.55 11.43
CA GLU A 353 -18.68 9.45 12.42
C GLU A 353 -19.81 10.49 12.23
N PHE A 354 -19.61 11.49 11.36
CA PHE A 354 -20.56 12.58 11.17
C PHE A 354 -21.51 12.30 10.01
N THR A 355 -22.79 12.58 10.23
CA THR A 355 -23.84 12.52 9.22
C THR A 355 -24.52 13.88 9.13
N ALA A 356 -24.46 14.53 7.96
CA ALA A 356 -25.26 15.71 7.67
C ALA A 356 -26.57 15.27 7.01
N ARG A 357 -27.69 15.85 7.46
CA ARG A 357 -29.03 15.57 6.96
C ARG A 357 -29.78 16.87 6.68
N TYR A 358 -30.62 16.85 5.64
CA TYR A 358 -31.58 17.91 5.42
C TYR A 358 -32.69 17.87 6.49
N GLY A 359 -32.75 18.91 7.32
CA GLY A 359 -33.73 19.05 8.41
C GLY A 359 -35.08 19.60 7.98
N GLY A 360 -35.21 20.07 6.73
CA GLY A 360 -36.46 20.67 6.22
C GLY A 360 -36.38 22.19 6.04
N PRO A 361 -37.51 22.84 5.72
CA PRO A 361 -37.56 24.30 5.62
C PRO A 361 -37.43 24.95 7.01
N ALA A 362 -36.56 25.95 7.12
CA ALA A 362 -36.37 26.74 8.34
C ALA A 362 -37.34 27.94 8.39
N ARG A 363 -37.79 28.32 9.59
CA ARG A 363 -38.59 29.55 9.81
C ARG A 363 -37.67 30.71 10.21
N PRO A 364 -37.87 31.95 9.73
CA PRO A 364 -38.93 32.40 8.81
C PRO A 364 -38.66 32.07 7.33
N ARG A 365 -37.40 31.82 6.92
CA ARG A 365 -37.05 31.42 5.55
C ARG A 365 -35.73 30.65 5.54
N GLY A 366 -35.61 29.65 4.65
CA GLY A 366 -34.38 28.91 4.40
C GLY A 366 -34.56 27.39 4.50
N HIS A 367 -33.43 26.68 4.55
CA HIS A 367 -33.33 25.24 4.53
C HIS A 367 -32.34 24.82 5.62
N GLN A 368 -32.80 24.01 6.57
CA GLN A 368 -31.99 23.56 7.69
C GLN A 368 -31.15 22.34 7.29
N ILE A 369 -29.88 22.36 7.69
CA ILE A 369 -28.97 21.23 7.69
C ILE A 369 -28.67 20.93 9.15
N VAL A 370 -28.75 19.65 9.52
CA VAL A 370 -28.42 19.16 10.86
C VAL A 370 -27.27 18.17 10.73
N VAL A 371 -26.31 18.22 11.65
CA VAL A 371 -25.18 17.30 11.77
C VAL A 371 -25.35 16.45 13.02
N GLU A 372 -25.32 15.15 12.81
CA GLU A 372 -25.56 14.11 13.81
C GLU A 372 -24.34 13.17 13.85
N LEU A 373 -24.10 12.55 15.01
CA LEU A 373 -23.17 11.43 15.16
C LEU A 373 -23.80 10.13 14.64
N THR A 374 -23.03 9.05 14.57
CA THR A 374 -23.50 7.73 14.11
C THR A 374 -24.63 7.15 14.95
N ASP A 375 -24.75 7.55 16.21
CA ASP A 375 -25.83 7.17 17.13
C ASP A 375 -27.12 8.02 16.97
N GLY A 376 -27.10 9.00 16.05
CA GLY A 376 -28.22 9.90 15.78
C GLY A 376 -28.33 11.08 16.74
N THR A 377 -27.39 11.25 17.67
CA THR A 377 -27.35 12.42 18.54
C THR A 377 -26.80 13.65 17.80
N SER A 378 -27.18 14.85 18.24
CA SER A 378 -26.66 16.09 17.65
C SER A 378 -25.16 16.20 17.92
N ALA A 379 -24.37 16.58 16.91
CA ALA A 379 -22.93 16.74 17.02
C ALA A 379 -22.55 18.03 17.78
N THR A 380 -22.89 18.11 19.07
CA THR A 380 -22.48 19.21 19.96
C THR A 380 -21.11 18.94 20.59
N GLY A 381 -20.44 19.99 21.07
CA GLY A 381 -19.15 19.83 21.77
C GLY A 381 -17.94 19.63 20.85
N PHE A 382 -18.00 20.05 19.58
CA PHE A 382 -16.86 20.06 18.68
C PHE A 382 -16.38 21.49 18.45
N MET A 383 -15.07 21.73 18.44
CA MET A 383 -14.49 23.05 18.19
C MET A 383 -13.50 23.05 17.03
N THR A 384 -13.33 24.20 16.38
CA THR A 384 -12.24 24.42 15.43
C THR A 384 -10.89 24.36 16.16
N PRO A 385 -9.78 24.13 15.44
CA PRO A 385 -8.43 24.23 16.03
C PRO A 385 -8.11 25.59 16.64
N GLN A 386 -8.86 26.64 16.29
CA GLN A 386 -8.77 27.98 16.87
C GLN A 386 -9.62 28.17 18.14
N GLY A 387 -10.39 27.16 18.54
CA GLY A 387 -11.21 27.16 19.76
C GLY A 387 -12.67 27.58 19.55
N ASP A 388 -13.12 27.79 18.30
CA ASP A 388 -14.51 28.19 18.03
C ASP A 388 -15.43 26.98 18.05
N LEU A 389 -16.47 26.99 18.89
CA LEU A 389 -17.48 25.94 18.94
C LEU A 389 -18.26 25.85 17.63
N LEU A 390 -18.30 24.65 17.05
CA LEU A 390 -19.09 24.34 15.87
C LEU A 390 -20.56 24.17 16.22
N LYS A 391 -21.41 24.75 15.39
CA LYS A 391 -22.86 24.58 15.48
C LYS A 391 -23.29 23.38 14.63
N PRO A 392 -23.98 22.38 15.21
CA PRO A 392 -24.46 21.21 14.46
C PRO A 392 -25.63 21.55 13.53
N GLU A 393 -26.12 22.80 13.56
CA GLU A 393 -27.20 23.25 12.70
C GLU A 393 -26.78 24.46 11.85
N ALA A 394 -27.17 24.44 10.58
CA ALA A 394 -26.97 25.55 9.65
C ALA A 394 -28.22 25.80 8.82
N ILE A 395 -28.53 27.07 8.57
CA ILE A 395 -29.63 27.48 7.69
C ILE A 395 -29.05 28.05 6.40
N ILE A 396 -29.48 27.51 5.26
CA ILE A 396 -29.08 28.00 3.94
C ILE A 396 -30.29 28.60 3.21
N SER A 397 -30.06 29.59 2.37
CA SER A 397 -31.14 30.30 1.66
C SER A 397 -31.65 29.56 0.42
N ASN A 398 -30.80 28.72 -0.21
CA ASN A 398 -31.10 28.05 -1.49
C ASN A 398 -30.84 26.54 -1.41
N LYS A 399 -31.90 25.74 -1.59
CA LYS A 399 -31.84 24.28 -1.61
C LYS A 399 -30.92 23.70 -2.70
N ALA A 400 -30.70 24.42 -3.80
CA ALA A 400 -29.80 23.95 -4.86
C ALA A 400 -28.35 23.79 -4.37
N HIS A 401 -27.95 24.52 -3.33
CA HIS A 401 -26.60 24.45 -2.76
C HIS A 401 -26.50 23.48 -1.57
N LEU A 402 -27.56 22.72 -1.28
CA LEU A 402 -27.64 21.84 -0.12
C LEU A 402 -26.45 20.88 -0.04
N ARG A 403 -26.14 20.18 -1.15
CA ARG A 403 -25.02 19.23 -1.18
C ARG A 403 -23.67 19.91 -0.90
N LYS A 404 -23.45 21.11 -1.45
CA LYS A 404 -22.23 21.90 -1.22
C LYS A 404 -22.08 22.28 0.25
N HIS A 405 -23.14 22.81 0.86
CA HIS A 405 -23.11 23.20 2.27
C HIS A 405 -22.99 21.99 3.22
N MET A 406 -23.66 20.88 2.91
CA MET A 406 -23.52 19.62 3.67
C MET A 406 -22.11 19.06 3.59
N ALA A 407 -21.45 19.14 2.42
CA ALA A 407 -20.06 18.71 2.29
C ALA A 407 -19.12 19.59 3.13
N ALA A 408 -19.29 20.91 3.08
CA ALA A 408 -18.48 21.85 3.84
C ALA A 408 -18.63 21.66 5.36
N ILE A 409 -19.86 21.46 5.85
CA ILE A 409 -20.11 21.26 7.29
C ILE A 409 -19.54 19.92 7.75
N LEU A 410 -19.72 18.83 7.01
CA LEU A 410 -19.14 17.52 7.31
C LEU A 410 -17.62 17.58 7.44
N ARG A 411 -16.96 18.24 6.48
CA ARG A 411 -15.50 18.37 6.50
C ARG A 411 -14.98 19.21 7.66
N ARG A 412 -15.74 20.22 8.09
CA ARG A 412 -15.42 21.01 9.29
C ARG A 412 -15.57 20.20 10.57
N PHE A 413 -16.64 19.43 10.70
CA PHE A 413 -16.84 18.55 11.86
C PHE A 413 -15.80 17.44 11.92
N ALA A 414 -15.49 16.81 10.77
CA ALA A 414 -14.47 15.77 10.71
C ALA A 414 -13.03 16.27 10.93
N SER A 415 -12.78 17.59 10.90
CA SER A 415 -11.50 18.19 11.31
C SER A 415 -11.52 18.82 12.69
N ALA A 416 -12.64 18.74 13.40
CA ALA A 416 -12.83 19.38 14.69
C ALA A 416 -12.18 18.58 15.82
N ILE A 417 -11.94 19.27 16.94
CA ILE A 417 -11.42 18.68 18.17
C ILE A 417 -12.60 18.54 19.15
N PRO A 418 -12.79 17.39 19.82
CA PRO A 418 -13.79 17.27 20.88
C PRO A 418 -13.47 18.23 22.04
N HIS A 419 -14.49 18.96 22.50
CA HIS A 419 -14.48 19.79 23.69
C HIS A 419 -15.42 19.14 24.71
N TYR A 420 -14.82 18.45 25.69
CA TYR A 420 -15.53 17.84 26.82
C TYR A 420 -15.83 18.85 27.93
#